data_AF-B9TN36-F1
#
_entry.id   AF-B9TN36-F1
#
_cell.length_a   1.000
_cell.length_b   1.000
_cell.length_c   1.000
_cell.angle_alpha   90.00
_cell.angle_beta   90.00
_cell.angle_gamma   90.00
#
_symmetry.space_group_name_H-M   'P 1'
#
loop_
_entity.id
_entity.type
_entity.pdbx_description
1 polymer ?
#
loop_
_entity_poly.entity_id
_entity_poly.type
_entity_poly.pdbx_seq_one_letter_code
_entity_poly.pdbx_strand_id
1 'polypeptide(L)'
;RRRMIQWGAVGAIAIAFVLLGAGMITSYVRNRAYVADMAAKSADIAKQVAALPAQGSTVQLLPVLDALRTLPGGYDDRDKGAPLLNRFGLYQGDKLGEAARIAYRKVLQDTLLPRLQQRMEDQLRRSAANSPEYLYEVLRVYLMLGDASHFDAESVAAWAALDDARNLKDASDDQKLALAAHELALMENFRDGQAMPALDSQLISDTRLTLARMPLEQRVYNRLKRQLMREKLPEFSPASAGGRDAANVFVRKSGEPITRGVNGMFSPAGYAKFLEMSNEAVATSRRTLGARAAEATQPAPRQVRRRAAA
;
A
#
# COMPACT_ATOMS: atom_id res chain seq x y z
N ARG A 1 -3.57 -63.75 33.72
CA ARG A 1 -2.79 -62.84 32.83
C ARG A 1 -3.54 -62.49 31.53
N ARG A 2 -3.83 -63.44 30.61
CA ARG A 2 -4.57 -63.12 29.34
C ARG A 2 -5.93 -62.44 29.54
N ARG A 3 -6.77 -62.92 30.46
CA ARG A 3 -8.07 -62.29 30.78
C ARG A 3 -7.93 -60.86 31.31
N MET A 4 -6.94 -60.58 32.16
CA MET A 4 -6.70 -59.21 32.66
C MET A 4 -6.24 -58.26 31.55
N ILE A 5 -5.42 -58.74 30.62
CA ILE A 5 -5.02 -57.96 29.43
C ILE A 5 -6.22 -57.68 28.53
N GLN A 6 -7.10 -58.68 28.33
CA GLN A 6 -8.33 -58.52 27.54
C GLN A 6 -9.31 -57.53 28.19
N TRP A 7 -9.57 -57.63 29.49
CA TRP A 7 -10.44 -56.67 30.20
C TRP A 7 -9.83 -55.27 30.29
N GLY A 8 -8.50 -55.16 30.42
CA GLY A 8 -7.79 -53.89 30.32
C GLY A 8 -7.90 -53.26 28.92
N ALA A 9 -7.79 -54.05 27.86
CA ALA A 9 -7.97 -53.59 26.49
C ALA A 9 -9.41 -53.13 26.21
N VAL A 10 -10.42 -53.89 26.67
CA VAL A 10 -11.83 -53.50 26.56
C VAL A 10 -12.11 -52.21 27.34
N GLY A 11 -11.55 -52.06 28.55
CA GLY A 11 -11.65 -50.82 29.32
C GLY A 11 -11.01 -49.63 28.61
N ALA A 12 -9.83 -49.80 28.02
CA ALA A 12 -9.14 -48.75 27.26
C ALA A 12 -9.94 -48.34 26.00
N ILE A 13 -10.51 -49.31 25.27
CA ILE A 13 -11.37 -49.05 24.10
C ILE A 13 -12.64 -48.30 24.52
N ALA A 14 -13.29 -48.69 25.62
CA ALA A 14 -14.47 -48.01 26.13
C ALA A 14 -14.18 -46.56 26.52
N ILE A 15 -13.06 -46.32 27.21
CA ILE A 15 -12.60 -44.96 27.56
C ILE A 15 -12.32 -44.13 26.30
N ALA A 16 -11.61 -44.70 25.33
CA ALA A 16 -11.31 -44.02 24.06
C ALA A 16 -12.60 -43.66 23.31
N PHE A 17 -13.60 -44.55 23.29
CA PHE A 17 -14.90 -44.28 22.67
C PHE A 17 -15.65 -43.14 23.36
N VAL A 18 -15.69 -43.12 24.69
CA VAL A 18 -16.32 -42.02 25.45
C VAL A 18 -15.61 -40.69 25.22
N LEU A 19 -14.26 -40.67 25.20
CA LEU A 19 -13.48 -39.46 24.95
C LEU A 19 -13.70 -38.93 23.52
N LEU A 20 -13.75 -39.83 22.52
CA LEU A 20 -14.07 -39.45 21.14
C LEU A 20 -15.50 -38.92 21.02
N GLY A 21 -16.48 -39.59 21.64
CA GLY A 21 -17.87 -39.14 21.66
C GLY A 21 -18.03 -37.77 22.32
N ALA A 22 -17.41 -37.56 23.48
CA ALA A 22 -17.40 -36.28 24.17
C ALA A 22 -16.71 -35.19 23.32
N GLY A 23 -15.60 -35.52 22.65
CA GLY A 23 -14.91 -34.63 21.71
C GLY A 23 -15.78 -34.23 20.52
N MET A 24 -16.49 -35.17 19.91
CA MET A 24 -17.42 -34.90 18.80
C MET A 24 -18.62 -34.06 19.24
N ILE A 25 -19.26 -34.36 20.38
CA ILE A 25 -20.37 -33.55 20.92
C ILE A 25 -19.91 -32.13 21.22
N THR A 26 -18.75 -31.98 21.87
CA THR A 26 -18.16 -30.66 22.17
C THR A 26 -17.88 -29.89 20.88
N SER A 27 -17.29 -30.54 19.88
CA SER A 27 -17.03 -29.95 18.56
C SER A 27 -18.32 -29.53 17.85
N TYR A 28 -19.38 -30.35 17.92
CA TYR A 28 -20.67 -30.05 17.30
C TYR A 28 -21.34 -28.82 17.93
N VAL A 29 -21.43 -28.76 19.26
CA VAL A 29 -22.06 -27.63 19.98
C VAL A 29 -21.30 -26.34 19.70
N ARG A 30 -19.97 -26.38 19.73
CA ARG A 30 -19.12 -25.22 19.41
C ARG A 30 -19.28 -24.76 17.96
N ASN A 31 -19.32 -25.70 17.02
CA ASN A 31 -19.52 -25.37 15.61
C ASN A 31 -20.91 -24.76 15.36
N ARG A 32 -21.96 -25.26 16.00
CA ARG A 32 -23.30 -24.68 15.90
C ARG A 32 -23.34 -23.24 16.44
N ALA A 33 -22.71 -22.99 17.59
CA ALA A 33 -22.60 -21.64 18.14
C ALA A 33 -21.80 -20.71 17.21
N TYR A 34 -20.71 -21.19 16.62
CA TYR A 34 -19.90 -20.45 15.65
C TYR A 34 -20.71 -20.07 14.40
N VAL A 35 -21.50 -21.00 13.83
CA VAL A 35 -22.38 -20.71 12.69
C VAL A 35 -23.44 -19.67 13.07
N ALA A 36 -24.02 -19.75 14.27
CA ALA A 36 -25.00 -18.78 14.74
C ALA A 36 -24.39 -17.38 14.94
N ASP A 37 -23.17 -17.28 15.49
CA ASP A 37 -22.44 -16.00 15.64
C ASP A 37 -22.13 -15.38 14.27
N MET A 38 -21.63 -16.19 13.33
CA MET A 38 -21.43 -15.78 11.93
C MET A 38 -22.71 -15.23 11.30
N ALA A 39 -23.83 -15.95 11.43
CA ALA A 39 -25.10 -15.53 10.87
C ALA A 39 -25.58 -14.20 11.48
N ALA A 40 -25.50 -14.05 12.81
CA ALA A 40 -25.90 -12.82 13.49
C ALA A 40 -25.05 -11.62 13.06
N LYS A 41 -23.71 -11.76 13.03
CA LYS A 41 -22.80 -10.68 12.60
C LYS A 41 -22.98 -10.32 11.14
N SER A 42 -23.13 -11.30 10.25
CA SER A 42 -23.37 -11.05 8.83
C SER A 42 -24.68 -10.30 8.59
N ALA A 43 -25.73 -10.62 9.34
CA ALA A 43 -27.02 -9.91 9.26
C ALA A 43 -26.91 -8.46 9.77
N ASP A 44 -26.12 -8.23 10.82
CA ASP A 44 -25.86 -6.87 11.32
C ASP A 44 -25.07 -6.03 10.31
N ILE A 45 -24.00 -6.59 9.74
CA ILE A 45 -23.22 -5.96 8.67
C ILE A 45 -24.11 -5.59 7.48
N ALA A 46 -25.00 -6.50 7.06
CA ALA A 46 -25.93 -6.23 5.95
C ALA A 46 -26.83 -5.02 6.23
N LYS A 47 -27.27 -4.83 7.48
CA LYS A 47 -28.04 -3.64 7.88
C LYS A 47 -27.19 -2.38 7.86
N GLN A 48 -25.97 -2.44 8.36
CA GLN A 48 -25.04 -1.31 8.34
C GLN A 48 -24.74 -0.87 6.90
N VAL A 49 -24.49 -1.83 6.00
CA VAL A 49 -24.28 -1.57 4.57
C VAL A 49 -25.51 -0.91 3.93
N ALA A 50 -26.71 -1.41 4.22
CA ALA A 50 -27.95 -0.83 3.71
C ALA A 50 -28.22 0.60 4.23
N ALA A 51 -27.67 0.96 5.39
CA ALA A 51 -27.76 2.29 5.96
C ALA A 51 -26.68 3.25 5.44
N LEU A 52 -25.67 2.77 4.71
CA LEU A 52 -24.62 3.63 4.16
C LEU A 52 -25.19 4.55 3.07
N PRO A 53 -24.92 5.86 3.13
CA PRO A 53 -25.34 6.76 2.07
C PRO A 53 -24.55 6.49 0.79
N ALA A 54 -25.22 6.56 -0.36
CA ALA A 54 -24.62 6.32 -1.68
C ALA A 54 -23.43 7.25 -1.98
N GLN A 55 -23.40 8.45 -1.37
CA GLN A 55 -22.32 9.44 -1.50
C GLN A 55 -21.64 9.72 -0.15
N GLY A 56 -21.56 8.72 0.73
CA GLY A 56 -20.91 8.82 2.04
C GLY A 56 -19.40 8.99 1.97
N SER A 57 -18.85 9.70 2.96
CA SER A 57 -17.40 9.86 3.14
C SER A 57 -16.71 8.51 3.39
N THR A 58 -15.43 8.40 3.07
CA THR A 58 -14.64 7.17 3.31
C THR A 58 -14.66 6.75 4.78
N VAL A 59 -14.70 7.71 5.71
CA VAL A 59 -14.74 7.46 7.16
C VAL A 59 -16.02 6.74 7.58
N GLN A 60 -17.15 7.00 6.92
CA GLN A 60 -18.42 6.33 7.23
C GLN A 60 -18.39 4.83 6.91
N LEU A 61 -17.44 4.36 6.10
CA LEU A 61 -17.27 2.95 5.80
C LEU A 61 -16.58 2.17 6.91
N LEU A 62 -15.80 2.86 7.76
CA LEU A 62 -14.93 2.19 8.73
C LEU A 62 -15.67 1.18 9.61
N PRO A 63 -16.85 1.47 10.19
CA PRO A 63 -17.56 0.48 11.00
C PRO A 63 -17.88 -0.81 10.25
N VAL A 64 -18.25 -0.70 8.96
CA VAL A 64 -18.55 -1.86 8.11
C VAL A 64 -17.27 -2.63 7.76
N LEU A 65 -16.19 -1.90 7.43
CA LEU A 65 -14.90 -2.51 7.11
C LEU A 65 -14.30 -3.23 8.32
N ASP A 66 -14.36 -2.62 9.50
CA ASP A 66 -13.94 -3.20 10.78
C ASP A 66 -14.76 -4.45 11.13
N ALA A 67 -16.08 -4.38 10.97
CA ALA A 67 -16.96 -5.52 11.24
C ALA A 67 -16.68 -6.71 10.29
N LEU A 68 -16.42 -6.45 9.00
CA LEU A 68 -16.04 -7.49 8.04
C LEU A 68 -14.66 -8.08 8.34
N ARG A 69 -13.71 -7.23 8.72
CA ARG A 69 -12.33 -7.62 9.03
C ARG A 69 -12.25 -8.56 10.23
N THR A 70 -13.08 -8.28 11.24
CA THR A 70 -13.14 -8.98 12.54
C THR A 70 -14.15 -10.14 12.58
N LEU A 71 -14.77 -10.49 11.44
CA LEU A 71 -15.59 -11.70 11.35
C LEU A 71 -14.77 -12.92 11.80
N PRO A 72 -15.29 -13.76 12.72
CA PRO A 72 -14.56 -14.93 13.21
C PRO A 72 -14.01 -15.82 12.08
N GLY A 73 -12.72 -16.16 12.15
CA GLY A 73 -12.03 -16.91 11.08
C GLY A 73 -11.70 -16.10 9.82
N GLY A 74 -12.04 -14.81 9.80
CA GLY A 74 -11.85 -13.87 8.71
C GLY A 74 -10.42 -13.34 8.59
N TYR A 75 -10.29 -12.06 8.26
CA TYR A 75 -8.99 -11.47 7.95
C TYR A 75 -8.08 -11.40 9.19
N ASP A 76 -8.56 -10.94 10.34
CA ASP A 76 -7.73 -10.85 11.56
C ASP A 76 -7.38 -12.21 12.20
N ASP A 77 -8.14 -13.25 11.86
CA ASP A 77 -7.91 -14.62 12.33
C ASP A 77 -7.16 -15.46 11.29
N ARG A 78 -6.71 -14.88 10.16
CA ARG A 78 -6.20 -15.66 9.01
C ARG A 78 -4.99 -16.55 9.31
N ASP A 79 -4.15 -16.14 10.26
CA ASP A 79 -2.97 -16.89 10.70
C ASP A 79 -3.27 -17.80 11.90
N LYS A 80 -4.50 -17.76 12.44
CA LYS A 80 -4.93 -18.60 13.56
C LYS A 80 -5.47 -19.91 12.99
N GLY A 81 -4.76 -21.01 13.25
CA GLY A 81 -5.25 -22.34 12.90
C GLY A 81 -6.48 -22.75 13.72
N ALA A 82 -7.22 -23.76 13.24
CA ALA A 82 -8.40 -24.28 13.94
C ALA A 82 -8.06 -24.72 15.39
N PRO A 83 -8.85 -24.28 16.40
CA PRO A 83 -8.67 -24.70 17.79
C PRO A 83 -8.68 -26.23 17.92
N LEU A 84 -7.78 -26.80 18.73
CA LEU A 84 -7.60 -28.26 18.84
C LEU A 84 -8.90 -29.01 19.16
N LEU A 85 -9.74 -28.45 20.03
CA LEU A 85 -11.02 -29.03 20.44
C LEU A 85 -12.10 -29.02 19.35
N ASN A 86 -11.85 -28.32 18.24
CA ASN A 86 -12.75 -28.28 17.08
C ASN A 86 -12.28 -29.24 15.97
N ARG A 87 -11.12 -29.89 16.09
CA ARG A 87 -10.50 -30.71 15.02
C ARG A 87 -11.08 -32.12 14.87
N PHE A 88 -12.16 -32.47 15.56
CA PHE A 88 -12.81 -33.78 15.47
C PHE A 88 -13.72 -33.92 14.22
N GLY A 89 -13.28 -33.39 13.06
CA GLY A 89 -13.91 -33.57 11.74
C GLY A 89 -15.15 -32.73 11.43
N LEU A 90 -15.65 -31.93 12.38
CA LEU A 90 -16.91 -31.18 12.25
C LEU A 90 -16.73 -29.65 12.14
N TYR A 91 -15.50 -29.16 12.06
CA TYR A 91 -15.22 -27.72 12.00
C TYR A 91 -15.61 -27.11 10.66
N GLN A 92 -16.49 -26.11 10.68
CA GLN A 92 -16.88 -25.33 9.50
C GLN A 92 -16.17 -23.97 9.44
N GLY A 93 -15.36 -23.63 10.44
CA GLY A 93 -14.73 -22.31 10.52
C GLY A 93 -13.72 -22.03 9.42
N ASP A 94 -13.08 -23.03 8.84
CA ASP A 94 -12.20 -22.82 7.68
C ASP A 94 -13.01 -22.33 6.46
N LYS A 95 -14.17 -22.95 6.20
CA LYS A 95 -15.03 -22.58 5.06
C LYS A 95 -15.69 -21.22 5.27
N LEU A 96 -16.21 -20.98 6.46
CA LEU A 96 -16.88 -19.73 6.81
C LEU A 96 -15.88 -18.57 6.93
N GLY A 97 -14.70 -18.84 7.47
CA GLY A 97 -13.59 -17.90 7.52
C GLY A 97 -13.11 -17.51 6.12
N GLU A 98 -12.96 -18.47 5.20
CA GLU A 98 -12.64 -18.14 3.81
C GLU A 98 -13.74 -17.31 3.14
N ALA A 99 -15.02 -17.65 3.37
CA ALA A 99 -16.13 -16.83 2.88
C ALA A 99 -16.10 -15.40 3.44
N ALA A 100 -15.78 -15.24 4.74
CA ALA A 100 -15.61 -13.94 5.38
C ALA A 100 -14.44 -13.14 4.77
N ARG A 101 -13.31 -13.80 4.50
CA ARG A 101 -12.16 -13.18 3.82
C ARG A 101 -12.51 -12.74 2.39
N ILE A 102 -13.18 -13.60 1.61
CA ILE A 102 -13.66 -13.25 0.26
C ILE A 102 -14.60 -12.05 0.31
N ALA A 103 -15.54 -12.03 1.25
CA ALA A 103 -16.48 -10.92 1.42
C ALA A 103 -15.75 -9.61 1.75
N TYR A 104 -14.81 -9.64 2.71
CA TYR A 104 -14.00 -8.48 3.07
C TYR A 104 -13.17 -7.96 1.89
N ARG A 105 -12.44 -8.84 1.17
CA ARG A 105 -11.67 -8.46 -0.02
C ARG A 105 -12.55 -7.83 -1.09
N LYS A 106 -13.73 -8.42 -1.35
CA LYS A 106 -14.69 -7.89 -2.31
C LYS A 106 -15.18 -6.50 -1.93
N VAL A 107 -15.50 -6.26 -0.65
CA VAL A 107 -15.94 -4.94 -0.18
C VAL A 107 -14.82 -3.91 -0.30
N LEU A 108 -13.57 -4.25 0.03
CA LEU A 108 -12.43 -3.37 -0.21
C LEU A 108 -12.33 -2.99 -1.70
N GLN A 109 -12.49 -3.95 -2.59
CA GLN A 109 -12.35 -3.75 -4.03
C GLN A 109 -13.52 -2.99 -4.67
N ASP A 110 -14.75 -3.24 -4.24
CA ASP A 110 -15.95 -2.62 -4.81
C ASP A 110 -16.23 -1.23 -4.19
N THR A 111 -15.67 -0.94 -3.01
CA THR A 111 -16.10 0.21 -2.19
C THR A 111 -14.96 1.15 -1.80
N LEU A 112 -13.83 0.61 -1.32
CA LEU A 112 -12.68 1.41 -0.88
C LEU A 112 -11.79 1.81 -2.06
N LEU A 113 -11.51 0.87 -2.96
CA LEU A 113 -10.68 1.12 -4.15
C LEU A 113 -11.21 2.24 -5.05
N PRO A 114 -12.49 2.28 -5.44
CA PRO A 114 -12.99 3.36 -6.30
C PRO A 114 -12.89 4.73 -5.62
N ARG A 115 -13.06 4.79 -4.29
CA ARG A 115 -12.88 6.04 -3.53
C ARG A 115 -11.41 6.47 -3.52
N LEU A 116 -10.49 5.55 -3.24
CA LEU A 116 -9.05 5.83 -3.29
C LEU A 116 -8.64 6.35 -4.67
N GLN A 117 -9.09 5.68 -5.72
CA GLN A 117 -8.86 6.07 -7.11
C GLN A 117 -9.43 7.47 -7.38
N GLN A 118 -10.68 7.73 -7.02
CA GLN A 118 -11.32 9.03 -7.23
C GLN A 118 -10.56 10.15 -6.50
N ARG A 119 -10.06 9.91 -5.29
CA ARG A 119 -9.21 10.90 -4.58
C ARG A 119 -7.94 11.20 -5.36
N MET A 120 -7.25 10.19 -5.90
CA MET A 120 -6.07 10.41 -6.74
C MET A 120 -6.44 11.26 -7.97
N GLU A 121 -7.55 10.94 -8.64
CA GLU A 121 -8.02 11.67 -9.82
C GLU A 121 -8.35 13.13 -9.49
N ASP A 122 -9.02 13.38 -8.36
CA ASP A 122 -9.29 14.73 -7.86
C ASP A 122 -7.99 15.50 -7.57
N GLN A 123 -6.99 14.84 -6.97
CA GLN A 123 -5.69 15.45 -6.72
C GLN A 123 -4.95 15.76 -8.03
N LEU A 124 -5.04 14.91 -9.05
CA LEU A 124 -4.47 15.17 -10.38
C LEU A 124 -5.13 16.37 -11.06
N ARG A 125 -6.46 16.48 -10.97
CA ARG A 125 -7.21 17.60 -11.55
C ARG A 125 -6.93 18.93 -10.83
N ARG A 126 -6.82 18.90 -9.48
CA ARG A 126 -6.60 20.12 -8.66
C ARG A 126 -5.15 20.58 -8.62
N SER A 127 -4.19 19.65 -8.55
CA SER A 127 -2.77 19.97 -8.32
C SER A 127 -2.05 20.51 -9.55
N ALA A 128 -2.68 20.42 -10.72
CA ALA A 128 -2.18 20.97 -11.99
C ALA A 128 -1.78 22.45 -11.89
N ALA A 129 -2.40 23.22 -10.98
CA ALA A 129 -2.17 24.66 -10.85
C ALA A 129 -1.07 25.05 -9.84
N ASN A 130 -0.77 24.23 -8.82
CA ASN A 130 -0.12 24.74 -7.60
C ASN A 130 1.18 24.03 -7.19
N SER A 131 1.42 22.77 -7.60
CA SER A 131 2.60 22.01 -7.14
C SER A 131 3.00 20.92 -8.14
N PRO A 132 3.85 21.23 -9.12
CA PRO A 132 4.23 20.29 -10.17
C PRO A 132 4.96 19.04 -9.66
N GLU A 133 5.71 19.16 -8.55
CA GLU A 133 6.36 18.02 -7.88
C GLU A 133 5.34 17.06 -7.31
N TYR A 134 4.34 17.60 -6.61
CA TYR A 134 3.27 16.79 -6.03
C TYR A 134 2.42 16.15 -7.14
N LEU A 135 2.10 16.89 -8.20
CA LEU A 135 1.39 16.37 -9.37
C LEU A 135 2.12 15.16 -9.99
N TYR A 136 3.45 15.23 -10.11
CA TYR A 136 4.25 14.10 -10.60
C TYR A 136 4.16 12.89 -9.68
N GLU A 137 4.28 13.07 -8.36
CA GLU A 137 4.21 11.94 -7.43
C GLU A 137 2.80 11.32 -7.40
N VAL A 138 1.73 12.13 -7.42
CA VAL A 138 0.36 11.60 -7.53
C VAL A 138 0.20 10.82 -8.84
N LEU A 139 0.66 11.35 -9.97
CA LEU A 139 0.57 10.64 -11.25
C LEU A 139 1.33 9.33 -11.24
N ARG A 140 2.53 9.31 -10.66
CA ARG A 140 3.35 8.11 -10.52
C ARG A 140 2.60 7.04 -9.73
N VAL A 141 2.07 7.39 -8.56
CA VAL A 141 1.33 6.45 -7.70
C VAL A 141 0.03 5.99 -8.38
N TYR A 142 -0.67 6.89 -9.06
CA TYR A 142 -1.87 6.56 -9.82
C TYR A 142 -1.58 5.54 -10.93
N LEU A 143 -0.46 5.68 -11.65
CA LEU A 143 -0.02 4.69 -12.64
C LEU A 143 0.34 3.34 -12.01
N MET A 144 0.96 3.34 -10.83
CA MET A 144 1.25 2.09 -10.10
C MET A 144 -0.03 1.34 -9.75
N LEU A 145 -1.10 2.04 -9.38
CA LEU A 145 -2.38 1.44 -9.02
C LEU A 145 -2.99 0.60 -10.16
N GLY A 146 -2.75 0.97 -11.41
CA GLY A 146 -3.27 0.28 -12.61
C GLY A 146 -2.26 -0.62 -13.34
N ASP A 147 -1.03 -0.78 -12.84
CA ASP A 147 0.02 -1.52 -13.52
C ASP A 147 0.75 -2.49 -12.58
N ALA A 148 0.45 -3.78 -12.73
CA ALA A 148 1.01 -4.84 -11.90
C ALA A 148 2.53 -4.96 -11.99
N SER A 149 3.13 -4.57 -13.11
CA SER A 149 4.58 -4.65 -13.30
C SER A 149 5.35 -3.56 -12.54
N HIS A 150 4.66 -2.45 -12.21
CA HIS A 150 5.24 -1.32 -11.49
C HIS A 150 4.58 -1.06 -10.13
N PHE A 151 3.66 -1.93 -9.70
CA PHE A 151 2.92 -1.77 -8.46
C PHE A 151 3.85 -1.87 -7.24
N ASP A 152 3.78 -0.84 -6.39
CA ASP A 152 4.50 -0.78 -5.12
C ASP A 152 3.51 -0.40 -4.01
N ALA A 153 3.15 -1.39 -3.18
CA ALA A 153 2.16 -1.22 -2.12
C ALA A 153 2.55 -0.14 -1.10
N GLU A 154 3.85 -0.01 -0.80
CA GLU A 154 4.36 0.98 0.14
C GLU A 154 4.18 2.40 -0.39
N SER A 155 4.50 2.65 -1.68
CA SER A 155 4.28 3.96 -2.31
C SER A 155 2.80 4.35 -2.35
N VAL A 156 1.91 3.42 -2.68
CA VAL A 156 0.47 3.69 -2.70
C VAL A 156 -0.06 3.99 -1.30
N ALA A 157 0.32 3.18 -0.30
CA ALA A 157 -0.08 3.39 1.09
C ALA A 157 0.49 4.69 1.67
N ALA A 158 1.74 5.04 1.35
CA ALA A 158 2.35 6.29 1.80
C ALA A 158 1.65 7.52 1.21
N TRP A 159 1.26 7.46 -0.07
CA TRP A 159 0.46 8.53 -0.67
C TRP A 159 -0.91 8.63 -0.01
N ALA A 160 -1.59 7.50 0.22
CA ALA A 160 -2.93 7.47 0.79
C ALA A 160 -2.94 8.05 2.21
N ALA A 161 -1.97 7.64 3.06
CA ALA A 161 -1.79 8.21 4.39
C ALA A 161 -1.51 9.73 4.38
N LEU A 162 -0.72 10.21 3.40
CA LEU A 162 -0.46 11.64 3.24
C LEU A 162 -1.71 12.40 2.75
N ASP A 163 -2.52 11.80 1.89
CA ASP A 163 -3.79 12.36 1.44
C ASP A 163 -4.81 12.42 2.59
N ASP A 164 -4.94 11.34 3.37
CA ASP A 164 -5.78 11.26 4.56
C ASP A 164 -5.45 12.36 5.56
N ALA A 165 -4.16 12.52 5.89
CA ALA A 165 -3.71 13.55 6.84
C ALA A 165 -4.07 14.97 6.39
N ARG A 166 -4.16 15.22 5.08
CA ARG A 166 -4.45 16.55 4.51
C ARG A 166 -5.95 16.80 4.33
N ASN A 167 -6.70 15.77 3.93
CA ASN A 167 -8.07 15.91 3.46
C ASN A 167 -9.12 15.39 4.46
N LEU A 168 -8.77 14.46 5.34
CA LEU A 168 -9.68 13.93 6.37
C LEU A 168 -9.50 14.67 7.70
N LYS A 169 -9.79 15.98 7.70
CA LYS A 169 -9.61 16.84 8.88
C LYS A 169 -10.55 16.51 10.03
N ASP A 170 -11.75 16.03 9.72
CA ASP A 170 -12.78 15.69 10.70
C ASP A 170 -12.62 14.26 11.25
N ALA A 171 -11.67 13.47 10.72
CA ALA A 171 -11.39 12.13 11.20
C ALA A 171 -10.42 12.15 12.39
N SER A 172 -10.72 11.34 13.41
CA SER A 172 -9.78 11.10 14.51
C SER A 172 -8.53 10.35 14.04
N ASP A 173 -7.46 10.39 14.84
CA ASP A 173 -6.22 9.67 14.51
C ASP A 173 -6.46 8.15 14.48
N ASP A 174 -7.31 7.63 15.36
CA ASP A 174 -7.72 6.21 15.35
C ASP A 174 -8.45 5.84 14.05
N GLN A 175 -9.33 6.72 13.54
CA GLN A 175 -10.04 6.50 12.28
C GLN A 175 -9.08 6.51 11.09
N LYS A 176 -8.09 7.41 11.08
CA LYS A 176 -7.05 7.44 10.03
C LYS A 176 -6.19 6.19 10.07
N LEU A 177 -5.83 5.71 11.27
CA LEU A 177 -5.07 4.48 11.44
C LEU A 177 -5.85 3.25 10.97
N ALA A 178 -7.14 3.16 11.31
CA ALA A 178 -8.03 2.11 10.85
C ALA A 178 -8.16 2.12 9.32
N LEU A 179 -8.36 3.30 8.72
CA LEU A 179 -8.42 3.46 7.26
C LEU A 179 -7.13 2.98 6.59
N ALA A 180 -5.98 3.42 7.09
CA ALA A 180 -4.67 2.99 6.57
C ALA A 180 -4.50 1.47 6.65
N ALA A 181 -5.00 0.81 7.70
CA ALA A 181 -4.96 -0.65 7.82
C ALA A 181 -5.85 -1.36 6.79
N HIS A 182 -6.98 -0.77 6.41
CA HIS A 182 -7.84 -1.29 5.32
C HIS A 182 -7.25 -1.02 3.94
N GLU A 183 -6.61 0.13 3.72
CA GLU A 183 -5.91 0.44 2.48
C GLU A 183 -4.72 -0.50 2.26
N LEU A 184 -3.96 -0.81 3.32
CA LEU A 184 -2.91 -1.84 3.26
C LEU A 184 -3.47 -3.22 2.90
N ALA A 185 -4.58 -3.62 3.53
CA ALA A 185 -5.26 -4.88 3.19
C ALA A 185 -5.76 -4.89 1.72
N LEU A 186 -6.19 -3.74 1.20
CA LEU A 186 -6.54 -3.60 -0.22
C LEU A 186 -5.30 -3.78 -1.11
N MET A 187 -4.14 -3.25 -0.72
CA MET A 187 -2.90 -3.46 -1.48
C MET A 187 -2.43 -4.91 -1.48
N GLU A 188 -2.67 -5.65 -0.39
CA GLU A 188 -2.40 -7.10 -0.34
C GLU A 188 -3.22 -7.87 -1.39
N ASN A 189 -4.48 -7.47 -1.62
CA ASN A 189 -5.34 -8.12 -2.63
C ASN A 189 -4.72 -8.10 -4.04
N PHE A 190 -4.03 -7.02 -4.40
CA PHE A 190 -3.37 -6.92 -5.71
C PHE A 190 -2.18 -7.88 -5.81
N ARG A 191 -1.46 -8.12 -4.70
CA ARG A 191 -0.37 -9.11 -4.66
C ARG A 191 -0.90 -10.54 -4.81
N ASP A 192 -2.12 -10.78 -4.35
CA ASP A 192 -2.82 -12.07 -4.48
C ASP A 192 -3.52 -12.25 -5.84
N GLY A 193 -3.25 -11.37 -6.81
CA GLY A 193 -3.73 -11.49 -8.18
C GLY A 193 -5.13 -10.94 -8.44
N GLN A 194 -5.69 -10.15 -7.51
CA GLN A 194 -6.94 -9.42 -7.79
C GLN A 194 -6.75 -8.38 -8.89
N ALA A 195 -7.81 -8.13 -9.66
CA ALA A 195 -7.77 -7.19 -10.78
C ALA A 195 -7.48 -5.75 -10.32
N MET A 196 -6.51 -5.12 -10.97
CA MET A 196 -6.22 -3.69 -10.79
C MET A 196 -7.29 -2.83 -11.48
N PRO A 197 -7.57 -1.61 -10.97
CA PRO A 197 -8.53 -0.72 -11.59
C PRO A 197 -8.07 -0.23 -12.96
N ALA A 198 -9.04 0.04 -13.84
CA ALA A 198 -8.79 0.80 -15.06
C ALA A 198 -8.59 2.28 -14.72
N LEU A 199 -7.53 2.88 -15.26
CA LEU A 199 -7.19 4.28 -15.05
C LEU A 199 -7.76 5.18 -16.16
N ASP A 200 -8.04 6.45 -15.84
CA ASP A 200 -8.47 7.47 -16.78
C ASP A 200 -7.31 7.87 -17.71
N SER A 201 -7.30 7.28 -18.91
CA SER A 201 -6.27 7.54 -19.93
C SER A 201 -6.20 9.01 -20.38
N GLN A 202 -7.33 9.72 -20.39
CA GLN A 202 -7.38 11.13 -20.76
C GLN A 202 -6.73 11.98 -19.67
N LEU A 203 -7.08 11.73 -18.41
CA LEU A 203 -6.45 12.39 -17.27
C LEU A 203 -4.94 12.15 -17.21
N ILE A 204 -4.49 10.92 -17.50
CA ILE A 204 -3.06 10.60 -17.59
C ILE A 204 -2.38 11.45 -18.68
N SER A 205 -2.98 11.51 -19.87
CA SER A 205 -2.46 12.29 -20.99
C SER A 205 -2.36 13.79 -20.65
N ASP A 206 -3.45 14.36 -20.11
CA ASP A 206 -3.54 15.78 -19.76
C ASP A 206 -2.55 16.15 -18.64
N THR A 207 -2.40 15.27 -17.65
CA THR A 207 -1.41 15.44 -16.58
C THR A 207 0.01 15.40 -17.13
N ARG A 208 0.32 14.46 -18.04
CA ARG A 208 1.65 14.38 -18.69
C ARG A 208 1.95 15.63 -19.51
N LEU A 209 0.97 16.16 -20.25
CA LEU A 209 1.11 17.42 -20.98
C LEU A 209 1.36 18.61 -20.05
N THR A 210 0.66 18.67 -18.92
CA THR A 210 0.87 19.69 -17.89
C THR A 210 2.28 19.63 -17.31
N LEU A 211 2.74 18.43 -16.94
CA LEU A 211 4.12 18.21 -16.47
C LEU A 211 5.18 18.51 -17.53
N ALA A 212 4.87 18.31 -18.82
CA ALA A 212 5.78 18.62 -19.91
C ALA A 212 5.99 20.14 -20.12
N ARG A 213 5.00 20.96 -19.75
CA ARG A 213 5.07 22.44 -19.79
C ARG A 213 5.88 23.04 -18.64
N MET A 214 6.32 22.22 -17.68
CA MET A 214 7.15 22.67 -16.57
C MET A 214 8.48 23.25 -17.08
N PRO A 215 8.94 24.40 -16.54
CA PRO A 215 10.24 24.98 -16.85
C PRO A 215 11.37 23.94 -16.75
N LEU A 216 12.36 24.04 -17.64
CA LEU A 216 13.45 23.06 -17.73
C LEU A 216 14.20 22.96 -16.40
N GLU A 217 14.40 24.08 -15.73
CA GLU A 217 15.12 24.23 -14.47
C GLU A 217 14.43 23.43 -13.37
N GLN A 218 13.11 23.56 -13.25
CA GLN A 218 12.31 22.79 -12.30
C GLN A 218 12.35 21.29 -12.62
N ARG A 219 12.27 20.91 -13.91
CA ARG A 219 12.37 19.49 -14.31
C ARG A 219 13.73 18.90 -13.96
N VAL A 220 14.82 19.64 -14.18
CA VAL A 220 16.19 19.24 -13.83
C VAL A 220 16.33 19.13 -12.31
N TYR A 221 15.91 20.15 -11.56
CA TYR A 221 15.91 20.13 -10.09
C TYR A 221 15.15 18.92 -9.53
N ASN A 222 13.93 18.67 -10.02
CA ASN A 222 13.11 17.55 -9.57
C ASN A 222 13.72 16.19 -9.90
N ARG A 223 14.37 16.07 -11.07
CA ARG A 223 15.11 14.85 -11.43
C ARG A 223 16.29 14.62 -10.49
N LEU A 224 17.09 15.65 -10.25
CA LEU A 224 18.26 15.60 -9.36
C LEU A 224 17.86 15.29 -7.94
N LYS A 225 16.81 15.95 -7.41
CA LYS A 225 16.24 15.67 -6.09
C LYS A 225 15.84 14.21 -5.95
N ARG A 226 15.15 13.63 -6.94
CA ARG A 226 14.78 12.20 -6.91
C ARG A 226 15.98 11.26 -6.97
N GLN A 227 17.01 11.59 -7.74
CA GLN A 227 18.25 10.80 -7.75
C GLN A 227 18.95 10.87 -6.40
N LEU A 228 19.05 12.07 -5.82
CA LEU A 228 19.66 12.29 -4.51
C LEU A 228 18.92 11.54 -3.39
N MET A 229 17.59 11.45 -3.46
CA MET A 229 16.80 10.64 -2.53
C MET A 229 17.15 9.14 -2.57
N ARG A 230 17.62 8.62 -3.71
CA ARG A 230 18.02 7.21 -3.84
C ARG A 230 19.42 6.92 -3.34
N GLU A 231 20.26 7.94 -3.18
CA GLU A 231 21.61 7.80 -2.59
C GLU A 231 21.56 7.40 -1.11
N LYS A 232 20.38 7.49 -0.46
CA LYS A 232 20.16 7.11 0.95
C LYS A 232 21.24 7.69 1.88
N LEU A 233 21.54 8.97 1.69
CA LEU A 233 22.52 9.69 2.51
C LEU A 233 22.16 9.60 3.99
N PRO A 234 23.16 9.49 4.89
CA PRO A 234 22.93 9.40 6.32
C PRO A 234 22.11 10.59 6.81
N GLU A 235 21.18 10.32 7.71
CA GLU A 235 20.37 11.34 8.37
C GLU A 235 21.28 12.36 9.09
N PHE A 236 20.97 13.64 8.94
CA PHE A 236 21.70 14.71 9.59
C PHE A 236 20.97 15.15 10.85
N SER A 237 21.55 14.90 12.02
CA SER A 237 21.00 15.35 13.30
C SER A 237 21.93 16.35 14.00
N PRO A 238 21.39 17.28 14.79
CA PRO A 238 22.21 18.12 15.66
C PRO A 238 23.18 17.31 16.55
N ALA A 239 22.74 16.15 17.05
CA ALA A 239 23.58 15.24 17.81
C ALA A 239 24.79 14.73 17.00
N SER A 240 24.57 14.34 15.73
CA SER A 240 25.65 13.89 14.84
C SER A 240 26.65 14.99 14.46
N ALA A 241 26.20 16.25 14.40
CA ALA A 241 27.03 17.39 14.02
C ALA A 241 27.82 17.98 15.19
N GLY A 242 27.27 17.98 16.41
CA GLY A 242 27.87 18.59 17.59
C GLY A 242 28.83 17.69 18.38
N GLY A 243 29.03 16.44 17.96
CA GLY A 243 29.90 15.49 18.64
C GLY A 243 29.28 14.88 19.91
N ARG A 244 30.11 14.14 20.67
CA ARG A 244 29.67 13.29 21.79
C ARG A 244 28.89 14.02 22.88
N ASP A 245 29.20 15.28 23.13
CA ASP A 245 28.61 16.07 24.22
C ASP A 245 27.43 16.96 23.78
N ALA A 246 27.05 16.93 22.49
CA ALA A 246 25.97 17.75 21.97
C ALA A 246 24.64 17.57 22.72
N ALA A 247 24.35 16.33 23.15
CA ALA A 247 23.15 15.99 23.92
C ALA A 247 23.13 16.58 25.33
N ASN A 248 24.28 16.98 25.87
CA ASN A 248 24.39 17.54 27.21
C ASN A 248 24.31 19.08 27.21
N VAL A 249 24.53 19.72 26.06
CA VAL A 249 24.65 21.19 25.96
C VAL A 249 23.51 21.80 25.15
N PHE A 250 22.94 21.07 24.18
CA PHE A 250 21.89 21.58 23.32
C PHE A 250 20.54 20.93 23.61
N VAL A 251 19.50 21.75 23.61
CA VAL A 251 18.10 21.31 23.62
C VAL A 251 17.37 21.93 22.43
N ARG A 252 16.46 21.17 21.83
CA ARG A 252 15.65 21.67 20.72
C ARG A 252 14.46 22.46 21.28
N LYS A 253 14.23 23.68 20.77
CA LYS A 253 13.11 24.54 21.20
C LYS A 253 11.73 23.88 21.06
N SER A 254 11.57 22.96 20.10
CA SER A 254 10.32 22.21 19.89
C SER A 254 10.09 21.08 20.90
N GLY A 255 11.07 20.72 21.72
CA GLY A 255 11.01 19.57 22.63
C GLY A 255 11.29 18.21 21.98
N GLU A 256 11.47 18.14 20.66
CA GLU A 256 11.86 16.89 20.00
C GLU A 256 13.31 16.47 20.36
N PRO A 257 13.62 15.16 20.35
CA PRO A 257 14.97 14.68 20.59
C PRO A 257 15.99 15.28 19.61
N ILE A 258 17.15 15.72 20.11
CA ILE A 258 18.23 16.25 19.24
C ILE A 258 18.89 15.16 18.37
N THR A 259 18.61 13.89 18.68
CA THR A 259 18.99 12.71 17.89
C THR A 259 18.11 12.54 16.66
N ARG A 260 16.91 13.12 16.65
CA ARG A 260 16.04 13.17 15.47
C ARG A 260 16.58 14.21 14.49
N GLY A 261 16.95 13.76 13.31
CA GLY A 261 17.55 14.57 12.27
C GLY A 261 16.60 14.91 11.14
N VAL A 262 17.19 15.46 10.08
CA VAL A 262 16.57 15.69 8.77
C VAL A 262 17.20 14.75 7.76
N ASN A 263 16.47 14.46 6.69
CA ASN A 263 16.98 13.63 5.60
C ASN A 263 18.35 14.14 5.11
N GLY A 264 19.30 13.23 4.90
CA GLY A 264 20.68 13.54 4.50
C GLY A 264 20.79 14.41 3.24
N MET A 265 19.77 14.47 2.37
CA MET A 265 19.76 15.40 1.23
C MET A 265 19.85 16.88 1.64
N PHE A 266 19.38 17.23 2.83
CA PHE A 266 19.38 18.60 3.36
C PHE A 266 20.63 18.89 4.20
N SER A 267 21.59 17.96 4.23
CA SER A 267 22.85 18.11 4.95
C SER A 267 23.94 18.74 4.05
N PRO A 268 25.09 19.16 4.61
CA PRO A 268 26.24 19.56 3.81
C PRO A 268 26.70 18.48 2.81
N ALA A 269 26.64 17.21 3.20
CA ALA A 269 26.96 16.09 2.30
C ALA A 269 25.93 15.97 1.16
N GLY A 270 24.65 16.17 1.46
CA GLY A 270 23.58 16.23 0.46
C GLY A 270 23.75 17.39 -0.52
N TYR A 271 24.13 18.56 -0.03
CA TYR A 271 24.42 19.72 -0.87
C TYR A 271 25.63 19.49 -1.78
N ALA A 272 26.72 18.95 -1.24
CA ALA A 272 27.91 18.60 -2.03
C ALA A 272 27.56 17.60 -3.16
N LYS A 273 26.79 16.56 -2.83
CA LYS A 273 26.34 15.56 -3.81
C LYS A 273 25.40 16.17 -4.85
N PHE A 274 24.49 17.06 -4.45
CA PHE A 274 23.62 17.79 -5.38
C PHE A 274 24.44 18.62 -6.38
N LEU A 275 25.49 19.32 -5.93
CA LEU A 275 26.36 20.11 -6.81
C LEU A 275 27.11 19.23 -7.81
N GLU A 276 27.67 18.11 -7.35
CA GLU A 276 28.31 17.10 -8.20
C GLU A 276 27.37 16.66 -9.34
N MET A 277 26.17 16.19 -8.98
CA MET A 277 25.19 15.70 -9.95
C MET A 277 24.64 16.81 -10.87
N SER A 278 24.49 18.04 -10.35
CA SER A 278 24.07 19.19 -11.16
C SER A 278 25.10 19.52 -12.23
N ASN A 279 26.39 19.50 -11.87
CA ASN A 279 27.49 19.75 -12.81
C ASN A 279 27.56 18.68 -13.90
N GLU A 280 27.39 17.40 -13.54
CA GLU A 280 27.32 16.29 -14.49
C GLU A 280 26.14 16.41 -15.46
N ALA A 281 24.96 16.80 -14.95
CA ALA A 281 23.77 16.99 -15.76
C ALA A 281 23.96 18.11 -16.80
N VAL A 282 24.56 19.24 -16.40
CA VAL A 282 24.89 20.35 -17.30
C VAL A 282 25.92 19.91 -18.35
N ALA A 283 26.98 19.20 -17.94
CA ALA A 283 28.01 18.71 -18.85
C ALA A 283 27.46 17.72 -19.89
N THR A 284 26.52 16.86 -19.50
CA THR A 284 25.85 15.90 -20.39
C THR A 284 24.92 16.62 -21.38
N SER A 285 24.14 17.59 -20.92
CA SER A 285 23.25 18.38 -21.78
C SER A 285 24.03 19.13 -22.88
N ARG A 286 25.15 19.77 -22.52
CA ARG A 286 26.06 20.43 -23.48
C ARG A 286 26.58 19.47 -24.54
N ARG A 287 26.98 18.25 -24.15
CA ARG A 287 27.43 17.20 -25.08
C ARG A 287 26.32 16.76 -26.03
N THR A 288 25.11 16.53 -25.54
CA THR A 288 23.97 16.11 -26.39
C THR A 288 23.51 17.20 -27.35
N LEU A 289 23.54 18.47 -26.95
CA LEU A 289 23.22 19.60 -27.83
C LEU A 289 24.30 19.81 -28.89
N GLY A 290 25.58 19.69 -28.52
CA GLY A 290 26.69 19.73 -29.46
C GLY A 290 26.67 18.59 -30.48
N ALA A 291 26.33 17.37 -30.04
CA ALA A 291 26.20 16.22 -30.93
C ALA A 291 25.04 16.40 -31.93
N ARG A 292 23.87 16.87 -31.49
CA ARG A 292 22.73 17.17 -32.37
C ARG A 292 23.00 18.32 -33.34
N ALA A 293 23.72 19.35 -32.91
CA ALA A 293 24.14 20.44 -33.79
C ALA A 293 25.12 19.94 -34.87
N ALA A 294 26.05 19.06 -34.51
CA ALA A 294 26.98 18.45 -35.46
C ALA A 294 26.27 17.53 -36.47
N GLU A 295 25.24 16.80 -36.04
CA GLU A 295 24.42 15.93 -36.89
C GLU A 295 23.55 16.74 -37.86
N ALA A 296 23.00 17.88 -37.43
CA ALA A 296 22.24 18.81 -38.27
C ALA A 296 23.11 19.56 -39.31
N THR A 297 24.43 19.58 -39.13
CA THR A 297 25.38 20.25 -40.04
C THR A 297 26.02 19.30 -41.05
N GLN A 298 25.73 17.99 -41.00
CA GLN A 298 26.19 17.04 -42.00
C GLN A 298 25.36 17.19 -43.30
N PRO A 299 25.99 17.49 -44.46
CA PRO A 299 25.26 17.59 -45.71
C PRO A 299 24.68 16.22 -46.08
N ALA A 300 23.42 16.20 -46.53
CA ALA A 300 22.73 14.98 -46.94
C ALA A 300 23.59 14.15 -47.90
N PRO A 301 23.71 12.83 -47.71
CA PRO A 301 24.53 11.99 -48.57
C PRO A 301 24.03 12.12 -50.02
N ARG A 302 24.92 12.56 -50.92
CA ARG A 302 24.64 12.61 -52.36
C ARG A 302 24.17 11.24 -52.81
N GLN A 303 22.89 11.12 -53.14
CA GLN A 303 22.37 9.92 -53.81
C GLN A 303 23.10 9.79 -55.15
N VAL A 304 24.06 8.87 -55.19
CA VAL A 304 24.70 8.46 -56.43
C VAL A 304 23.63 7.74 -57.26
N ARG A 305 23.01 8.47 -58.20
CA ARG A 305 22.19 7.91 -59.26
C ARG A 305 23.07 6.95 -60.07
N ARG A 306 23.03 5.66 -59.74
CA ARG A 306 23.45 4.60 -60.65
C ARG A 306 22.47 4.59 -61.82
N ARG A 307 22.89 5.15 -62.96
CA ARG A 307 22.30 4.84 -64.25
C ARG A 307 22.51 3.36 -64.51
N ALA A 308 21.43 2.58 -64.49
CA ALA A 308 21.43 1.26 -65.07
C ALA A 308 21.46 1.41 -66.60
N ALA A 309 22.47 0.84 -67.22
CA ALA A 309 22.51 0.57 -68.65
C ALA A 309 22.38 -0.96 -68.80
N ALA A 310 21.26 -1.39 -69.36
CA ALA A 310 21.00 -2.60 -70.14
C ALA A 310 19.49 -2.74 -70.29
#